data_AF-A0A7K8SNK0-F1
#
_entry.id   AF-A0A7K8SNK0-F1
#
_cell.length_a   1.000
_cell.length_b   1.000
_cell.length_c   1.000
_cell.angle_alpha   90.00
_cell.angle_beta   90.00
_cell.angle_gamma   90.00
#
_symmetry.space_group_name_H-M   'P 1'
#
loop_
_entity.id
_entity.type
_entity.pdbx_description
1 polymer ?
#
loop_
_entity_poly.entity_id
_entity_poly.type
_entity_poly.pdbx_seq_one_letter_code
_entity_poly.pdbx_strand_id
1 'polypeptide(L)'
;QVDVTAMARLFGYVDVTDSGFIAAVLSIAFNPLFWNVVARWEHNTRALSRVFGSPRAACYCLGAVILMLNGVRSHCFTEAMKSQPKLEGLDCHWAYYSGLAILAVGTLFVISSFLALGFTGTFLGDYFGILMEAKVTSFPFSVLDNPMYWGSTAVYLGWSLMHASPAGLLLTAVVAISYTIAVLYEG
;
A
#
# COMPACT_ATOMS: atom_id res chain seq x y z
N GLN A 1 6.53 -20.61 -17.00
CA GLN A 1 5.26 -20.84 -17.72
C GLN A 1 4.18 -20.73 -16.65
N VAL A 2 3.34 -19.69 -16.70
CA VAL A 2 2.30 -19.47 -15.67
C VAL A 2 1.27 -20.58 -15.82
N ASP A 3 1.06 -21.37 -14.77
CA ASP A 3 0.11 -22.48 -14.79
C ASP A 3 -1.32 -21.94 -14.87
N VAL A 4 -1.87 -21.91 -16.08
CA VAL A 4 -3.21 -21.42 -16.41
C VAL A 4 -4.28 -22.17 -15.59
N THR A 5 -3.99 -23.41 -15.18
CA THR A 5 -4.87 -24.24 -14.35
C THR A 5 -4.92 -23.75 -12.91
N ALA A 6 -3.78 -23.32 -12.35
CA ALA A 6 -3.71 -22.74 -11.02
C ALA A 6 -4.43 -21.38 -10.98
N MET A 7 -4.25 -20.55 -12.02
CA MET A 7 -4.97 -19.27 -12.15
C MET A 7 -6.48 -19.48 -12.31
N ALA A 8 -6.92 -20.42 -13.16
CA ALA A 8 -8.33 -20.74 -13.34
C ALA A 8 -8.98 -21.29 -12.06
N ARG A 9 -8.26 -22.08 -11.25
CA ARG A 9 -8.73 -22.49 -9.92
C ARG A 9 -8.81 -21.31 -8.96
N LEU A 10 -7.81 -20.42 -8.95
CA LEU A 10 -7.81 -19.23 -8.11
C LEU A 10 -9.01 -18.30 -8.41
N PHE A 11 -9.35 -18.11 -9.68
CA PHE A 11 -10.55 -17.39 -10.11
C PHE A 11 -11.87 -18.12 -9.74
N GLY A 12 -11.84 -19.43 -9.55
CA GLY A 12 -12.95 -20.20 -9.01
C GLY A 12 -13.14 -20.06 -7.49
N TYR A 13 -12.10 -19.62 -6.77
CA TYR A 13 -12.14 -19.39 -5.31
C TYR A 13 -12.45 -17.95 -4.92
N VAL A 14 -12.43 -17.00 -5.85
CA VAL A 14 -12.62 -15.58 -5.55
C VAL A 14 -13.82 -15.07 -6.33
N ASP A 15 -14.87 -14.69 -5.60
CA ASP A 15 -15.99 -13.98 -6.19
C ASP A 15 -15.59 -12.51 -6.44
N VAL A 16 -15.19 -12.22 -7.67
CA VAL A 16 -14.81 -10.86 -8.11
C VAL A 16 -16.01 -9.91 -8.23
N THR A 17 -17.24 -10.43 -8.15
CA THR A 17 -18.48 -9.64 -8.18
C THR A 17 -18.94 -9.22 -6.79
N ASP A 18 -18.33 -9.77 -5.74
CA ASP A 18 -18.57 -9.37 -4.36
C ASP A 18 -18.32 -7.86 -4.17
N SER A 19 -19.28 -7.18 -3.55
CA SER A 19 -19.20 -5.74 -3.33
C SER A 19 -18.04 -5.38 -2.41
N GLY A 20 -17.71 -6.23 -1.43
CA GLY A 20 -16.55 -6.05 -0.56
C GLY A 20 -15.24 -6.14 -1.34
N PHE A 21 -15.09 -7.16 -2.20
CA PHE A 21 -13.94 -7.32 -3.07
C PHE A 21 -13.75 -6.14 -4.03
N ILE A 22 -14.82 -5.69 -4.69
CA ILE A 22 -14.78 -4.52 -5.58
C ILE A 22 -14.38 -3.26 -4.80
N ALA A 23 -14.95 -3.03 -3.61
CA ALA A 23 -14.59 -1.91 -2.76
C ALA A 23 -13.11 -1.97 -2.32
N ALA A 24 -12.57 -3.16 -2.04
CA ALA A 24 -11.16 -3.34 -1.74
C ALA A 24 -10.28 -2.98 -2.95
N VAL A 25 -10.58 -3.48 -4.15
CA VAL A 25 -9.84 -3.14 -5.38
C VAL A 25 -9.87 -1.62 -5.64
N LEU A 26 -11.05 -1.01 -5.56
CA LEU A 26 -11.23 0.42 -5.79
C LEU A 26 -10.46 1.25 -4.76
N SER A 27 -10.54 0.91 -3.47
CA SER A 27 -9.80 1.64 -2.42
C SER A 27 -8.28 1.47 -2.54
N ILE A 28 -7.79 0.30 -2.97
CA ILE A 28 -6.37 0.06 -3.25
C ILE A 28 -5.88 0.94 -4.39
N ALA A 29 -6.61 0.97 -5.51
CA ALA A 29 -6.21 1.75 -6.70
C ALA A 29 -6.39 3.26 -6.50
N PHE A 30 -7.45 3.67 -5.80
CA PHE A 30 -7.76 5.08 -5.55
C PHE A 30 -6.68 5.78 -4.73
N ASN A 31 -6.14 5.11 -3.72
CA ASN A 31 -5.13 5.67 -2.82
C ASN A 31 -3.93 6.29 -3.57
N PRO A 32 -3.15 5.53 -4.38
CA PRO A 32 -2.05 6.07 -5.16
C PRO A 32 -2.42 7.10 -6.19
N LEU A 33 -3.59 6.96 -6.81
CA LEU A 33 -4.09 7.96 -7.75
C LEU A 33 -4.39 9.28 -7.04
N PHE A 34 -5.04 9.22 -5.88
CA PHE A 34 -5.42 10.40 -5.10
C PHE A 34 -4.20 11.21 -4.70
N TRP A 35 -3.21 10.59 -4.04
CA TRP A 35 -2.07 11.37 -3.57
C TRP A 35 -1.19 11.89 -4.71
N ASN A 36 -1.03 11.13 -5.81
CA ASN A 36 -0.30 11.61 -6.98
C ASN A 36 -0.98 12.80 -7.65
N VAL A 37 -2.31 12.74 -7.84
CA VAL A 37 -3.07 13.83 -8.46
C VAL A 37 -3.05 15.07 -7.57
N VAL A 38 -3.33 14.92 -6.27
CA VAL A 38 -3.40 16.04 -5.33
C VAL A 38 -2.02 16.68 -5.13
N ALA A 39 -0.96 15.88 -4.99
CA ALA A 39 0.39 16.41 -4.80
C ALA A 39 0.88 17.17 -6.05
N ARG A 40 0.69 16.63 -7.26
CA ARG A 40 1.03 17.33 -8.50
C ARG A 40 0.22 18.61 -8.70
N TRP A 41 -1.08 18.56 -8.40
CA TRP A 41 -1.93 19.74 -8.43
C TRP A 41 -1.44 20.81 -7.46
N GLU A 42 -1.04 20.42 -6.25
CA GLU A 42 -0.44 21.34 -5.28
C GLU A 42 0.91 21.89 -5.76
N HIS A 43 1.80 21.07 -6.31
CA HIS A 43 3.08 21.53 -6.83
C HIS A 43 2.92 22.59 -7.93
N ASN A 44 1.94 22.41 -8.82
CA ASN A 44 1.70 23.34 -9.93
C ASN A 44 0.93 24.60 -9.53
N THR A 45 0.00 24.50 -8.57
CA THR A 45 -0.93 25.61 -8.26
C THR A 45 -0.69 26.26 -6.91
N ARG A 46 -0.03 25.57 -5.97
CA ARG A 46 0.10 25.99 -4.57
C ARG A 46 -1.24 26.32 -3.91
N ALA A 47 -2.33 25.69 -4.36
CA ALA A 47 -3.69 26.02 -3.95
C ALA A 47 -3.96 25.61 -2.50
N LEU A 48 -3.54 24.40 -2.09
CA LEU A 48 -3.68 23.94 -0.70
C LEU A 48 -2.83 24.81 0.24
N SER A 49 -1.58 25.08 -0.13
CA SER A 49 -0.72 25.98 0.66
C SER A 49 -1.37 27.36 0.86
N ARG A 50 -2.06 27.89 -0.15
CA ARG A 50 -2.78 29.17 -0.06
C ARG A 50 -4.03 29.08 0.83
N VAL A 51 -4.82 28.01 0.72
CA VAL A 51 -6.02 27.80 1.54
C VAL A 51 -5.66 27.65 3.02
N PHE A 52 -4.62 26.88 3.33
CA PHE A 52 -4.16 26.66 4.71
C PHE A 52 -3.22 27.74 5.23
N GLY A 53 -2.83 28.72 4.41
CA GLY A 53 -1.88 29.79 4.75
C GLY A 53 -0.44 29.33 5.01
N SER A 54 -0.15 28.03 4.92
CA SER A 54 1.18 27.46 5.16
C SER A 54 1.34 26.12 4.43
N PRO A 55 2.45 25.91 3.67
CA PRO A 55 2.74 24.64 3.02
C PRO A 55 2.88 23.47 4.01
N ARG A 56 3.41 23.72 5.20
CA ARG A 56 3.52 22.69 6.24
C ARG A 56 2.13 22.27 6.72
N ALA A 57 1.26 23.22 7.07
CA ALA A 57 -0.08 22.92 7.53
C ALA A 57 -0.88 22.13 6.47
N ALA A 58 -0.74 22.53 5.19
CA ALA A 58 -1.36 21.84 4.07
C ALA A 58 -0.83 20.40 3.88
N CYS A 59 0.49 20.19 3.99
CA CYS A 59 1.13 18.87 3.94
C CYS A 59 0.67 17.97 5.10
N TYR A 60 0.60 18.49 6.34
CA TYR A 60 0.06 17.75 7.48
C TYR A 60 -1.40 17.36 7.30
N CYS A 61 -2.23 18.27 6.76
CA CYS A 61 -3.63 17.98 6.45
C CYS A 61 -3.74 16.89 5.38
N LEU A 62 -2.97 16.98 4.29
CA LEU A 62 -2.94 15.96 3.25
C LEU A 62 -2.48 14.61 3.82
N GLY A 63 -1.42 14.58 4.63
CA GLY A 63 -0.93 13.36 5.28
C GLY A 63 -1.98 12.72 6.19
N ALA A 64 -2.75 13.51 6.94
CA ALA A 64 -3.86 12.99 7.75
C ALA A 64 -4.95 12.35 6.88
N VAL A 65 -5.30 12.97 5.75
CA VAL A 65 -6.26 12.39 4.78
C VAL A 65 -5.72 11.08 4.19
N ILE A 66 -4.45 11.04 3.78
CA ILE A 66 -3.81 9.83 3.25
C ILE A 66 -3.82 8.71 4.29
N LEU A 67 -3.54 9.02 5.57
CA LEU A 67 -3.63 8.05 6.66
C LEU A 67 -5.04 7.48 6.83
N MET A 68 -6.07 8.34 6.80
CA MET A 68 -7.46 7.89 6.86
C MET A 68 -7.82 6.98 5.69
N LEU A 69 -7.43 7.37 4.46
CA LEU A 69 -7.63 6.57 3.26
C LEU A 69 -6.90 5.23 3.31
N ASN A 70 -5.69 5.17 3.89
CA ASN A 70 -4.97 3.92 4.13
C ASN A 70 -5.68 3.03 5.17
N GLY A 71 -6.33 3.63 6.16
CA GLY A 71 -7.21 2.93 7.10
C GLY A 71 -8.41 2.29 6.40
N VAL A 72 -9.12 3.06 5.57
CA VAL A 72 -10.27 2.58 4.78
C VAL A 72 -9.84 1.43 3.86
N ARG A 73 -8.74 1.60 3.11
CA ARG A 73 -8.18 0.54 2.26
C ARG A 73 -7.89 -0.73 3.05
N SER A 74 -7.25 -0.62 4.21
CA SER A 74 -6.91 -1.78 5.05
C SER A 74 -8.15 -2.48 5.59
N HIS A 75 -9.18 -1.71 5.95
CA HIS A 75 -10.47 -2.24 6.36
C HIS A 75 -11.15 -2.99 5.22
N CYS A 76 -11.31 -2.37 4.04
CA CYS A 76 -11.90 -3.00 2.86
C CYS A 76 -11.15 -4.27 2.45
N PHE A 77 -9.81 -4.24 2.46
CA PHE A 77 -8.98 -5.41 2.21
C PHE A 77 -9.29 -6.54 3.18
N THR A 78 -9.35 -6.23 4.47
CA THR A 78 -9.58 -7.23 5.53
C THR A 78 -10.97 -7.84 5.43
N GLU A 79 -11.99 -7.01 5.17
CA GLU A 79 -13.37 -7.49 5.03
C GLU A 79 -13.53 -8.36 3.78
N ALA A 80 -12.99 -7.94 2.64
CA ALA A 80 -12.98 -8.76 1.41
C ALA A 80 -12.23 -10.09 1.58
N MET A 81 -11.14 -10.09 2.36
CA MET A 81 -10.38 -11.29 2.65
C MET A 81 -11.17 -12.28 3.52
N LYS A 82 -11.96 -11.77 4.47
CA LYS A 82 -12.79 -12.58 5.40
C LYS A 82 -14.09 -13.07 4.77
N SER A 83 -14.66 -12.33 3.81
CA SER A 83 -15.92 -12.70 3.15
C SER A 83 -15.76 -13.85 2.15
N GLN A 84 -14.52 -14.12 1.72
CA GLN A 84 -14.19 -15.09 0.67
C GLN A 84 -13.66 -16.40 1.26
N PRO A 85 -13.83 -17.54 0.55
CA PRO A 85 -13.40 -18.85 1.05
C PRO A 85 -11.88 -18.94 1.18
N LYS A 86 -11.43 -19.73 2.16
CA LYS A 86 -10.03 -20.07 2.37
C LYS A 86 -9.58 -21.21 1.47
N LEU A 87 -8.30 -21.23 1.13
CA LEU A 87 -7.67 -22.35 0.43
C LEU A 87 -7.09 -23.33 1.44
N GLU A 88 -7.71 -24.51 1.58
CA GLU A 88 -7.29 -25.54 2.54
C GLU A 88 -5.81 -25.92 2.43
N GLY A 89 -5.27 -25.98 1.20
CA GLY A 89 -3.85 -26.28 0.98
C GLY A 89 -2.88 -25.23 1.53
N LEU A 90 -3.35 -24.01 1.79
CA LEU A 90 -2.59 -22.93 2.40
C LEU A 90 -2.87 -22.83 3.92
N ASP A 91 -3.87 -23.54 4.43
CA ASP A 91 -4.24 -23.54 5.86
C ASP A 91 -3.37 -24.54 6.65
N CYS A 92 -2.07 -24.24 6.71
CA CYS A 92 -1.11 -25.04 7.43
C CYS A 92 -0.15 -24.17 8.26
N HIS A 93 0.41 -24.76 9.32
CA HIS A 93 1.32 -24.07 10.24
C HIS A 93 2.51 -23.41 9.51
N TRP A 94 3.07 -24.08 8.50
CA TRP A 94 4.16 -23.52 7.70
C TRP A 94 3.77 -22.22 6.99
N ALA A 95 2.61 -22.21 6.32
CA ALA A 95 2.11 -21.01 5.65
C ALA A 95 1.82 -19.86 6.63
N TYR A 96 1.26 -20.18 7.81
CA TYR A 96 1.02 -19.19 8.86
C TYR A 96 2.32 -18.55 9.36
N TYR A 97 3.34 -19.35 9.70
CA TYR A 97 4.62 -18.83 10.19
C TYR A 97 5.41 -18.10 9.10
N SER A 98 5.37 -18.56 7.85
CA SER A 98 5.92 -17.83 6.72
C SER A 98 5.21 -16.49 6.54
N GLY A 99 3.88 -16.45 6.62
CA GLY A 99 3.11 -15.22 6.56
C GLY A 99 3.45 -14.25 7.68
N LEU A 100 3.60 -14.75 8.91
CA LEU A 100 4.01 -13.95 10.07
C LEU A 100 5.41 -13.34 9.89
N ALA A 101 6.38 -14.13 9.39
CA ALA A 101 7.72 -13.65 9.12
C ALA A 101 7.72 -12.55 8.03
N ILE A 102 6.97 -12.76 6.95
CA ILE A 102 6.82 -11.78 5.86
C ILE A 102 6.17 -10.49 6.39
N LEU A 103 5.12 -10.60 7.20
CA LEU A 103 4.46 -9.45 7.82
C LEU A 103 5.41 -8.66 8.73
N ALA A 104 6.22 -9.35 9.52
CA ALA A 104 7.21 -8.72 10.40
C ALA A 104 8.27 -7.96 9.61
N VAL A 105 8.82 -8.56 8.55
CA VAL A 105 9.79 -7.91 7.65
C VAL A 105 9.16 -6.71 6.94
N GLY A 106 7.94 -6.86 6.43
CA GLY A 106 7.21 -5.76 5.79
C GLY A 106 6.98 -4.59 6.74
N THR A 107 6.57 -4.89 7.98
CA THR A 107 6.35 -3.89 9.03
C THR A 107 7.66 -3.17 9.39
N LEU A 108 8.77 -3.91 9.50
CA LEU A 108 10.09 -3.34 9.73
C LEU A 108 10.45 -2.33 8.64
N PHE A 109 10.27 -2.67 7.36
CA PHE A 109 10.53 -1.74 6.26
C PHE A 109 9.63 -0.51 6.30
N VAL A 110 8.33 -0.67 6.57
CA VAL A 110 7.41 0.48 6.67
C VAL A 110 7.81 1.42 7.80
N ILE A 111 8.03 0.89 9.01
CA ILE A 111 8.37 1.70 10.19
C ILE A 111 9.73 2.36 10.00
N SER A 112 10.75 1.61 9.59
CA SER A 112 12.08 2.19 9.38
C SER A 112 12.10 3.23 8.26
N SER A 113 11.31 3.04 7.19
CA SER A 113 11.16 4.08 6.14
C SER A 113 10.52 5.34 6.70
N PHE A 114 9.44 5.20 7.48
CA PHE A 114 8.75 6.34 8.09
C PHE A 114 9.64 7.09 9.06
N LEU A 115 10.42 6.38 9.89
CA LEU A 115 11.36 7.00 10.82
C LEU A 115 12.48 7.76 10.09
N ALA A 116 12.96 7.25 8.96
CA ALA A 116 14.03 7.87 8.21
C ALA A 116 13.56 9.07 7.37
N LEU A 117 12.37 9.02 6.78
CA LEU A 117 11.78 10.13 6.01
C LEU A 117 11.08 11.17 6.88
N GLY A 118 10.62 10.77 8.07
CA GLY A 118 9.69 11.56 8.87
C GLY A 118 8.32 11.72 8.21
N PHE A 119 7.46 12.51 8.86
CA PHE A 119 6.09 12.71 8.40
C PHE A 119 6.03 13.40 7.04
N THR A 120 6.71 14.55 6.88
CA THR A 120 6.67 15.33 5.64
C THR A 120 7.35 14.61 4.48
N GLY A 121 8.46 13.90 4.73
CA GLY A 121 9.11 13.09 3.69
C GLY A 121 8.25 11.90 3.25
N THR A 122 7.42 11.35 4.15
CA THR A 122 6.50 10.27 3.81
C THR A 122 5.28 10.76 3.03
N PHE A 123 4.72 11.92 3.40
CA PHE A 123 3.45 12.42 2.85
C PHE A 123 3.66 13.55 1.83
N LEU A 124 4.60 13.34 0.89
CA LEU A 124 4.78 14.16 -0.32
C LEU A 124 5.13 15.63 -0.03
N GLY A 125 5.88 15.88 1.03
CA GLY A 125 6.28 17.23 1.44
C GLY A 125 7.09 17.99 0.40
N ASP A 126 7.81 17.28 -0.47
CA ASP A 126 8.53 17.82 -1.63
C ASP A 126 7.60 18.59 -2.59
N TYR A 127 6.38 18.10 -2.85
CA TYR A 127 5.37 18.82 -3.64
C TYR A 127 4.88 20.12 -2.96
N PHE A 128 5.00 20.19 -1.63
CA PHE A 128 4.78 21.39 -0.83
C PHE A 128 6.04 22.26 -0.68
N GLY A 129 7.15 21.91 -1.32
CA GLY A 129 8.43 22.62 -1.23
C GLY A 129 9.18 22.38 0.10
N ILE A 130 8.81 21.32 0.83
CA ILE A 130 9.46 20.87 2.06
C ILE A 130 10.46 19.79 1.66
N LEU A 131 11.62 20.22 1.16
CA LEU A 131 12.66 19.33 0.69
C LEU A 131 13.52 18.84 1.86
N MET A 132 13.91 17.56 1.81
CA MET A 132 14.96 17.04 2.67
C MET A 132 16.32 17.56 2.19
N GLU A 133 17.25 17.80 3.12
CA GLU A 133 18.59 18.30 2.79
C GLU A 133 19.37 17.34 1.88
N ALA A 134 19.18 16.04 2.10
CA ALA A 134 19.78 14.99 1.29
C ALA A 134 18.83 13.80 1.13
N LYS A 135 19.00 13.05 0.05
CA LYS A 135 18.32 11.77 -0.14
C LYS A 135 18.74 10.79 0.95
N VAL A 136 17.77 10.14 1.58
CA VAL A 136 18.03 9.09 2.57
C VAL A 136 18.64 7.87 1.88
N THR A 137 19.82 7.46 2.32
CA THR A 137 20.54 6.28 1.81
C THR A 137 20.79 5.22 2.89
N SER A 138 20.43 5.50 4.14
CA SER A 138 20.49 4.52 5.23
C SER A 138 19.40 3.46 5.10
N PHE A 139 19.48 2.41 5.91
CA PHE A 139 18.40 1.42 6.01
C PHE A 139 17.04 2.11 6.23
N PRO A 140 15.97 1.67 5.55
CA PRO A 140 15.90 0.54 4.61
C PRO A 140 16.23 0.88 3.15
N PHE A 141 16.51 2.15 2.82
CA PHE A 141 16.82 2.62 1.46
C PHE A 141 18.17 2.15 0.93
N SER A 142 19.07 1.66 1.79
CA SER A 142 20.32 0.99 1.37
C SER A 142 20.12 -0.42 0.82
N VAL A 143 18.96 -1.03 1.06
CA VAL A 143 18.69 -2.44 0.73
C VAL A 143 17.79 -2.58 -0.50
N LEU A 144 16.77 -1.73 -0.62
CA LEU A 144 15.86 -1.72 -1.76
C LEU A 144 15.35 -0.30 -2.06
N ASP A 145 14.95 -0.09 -3.31
CA ASP A 145 14.25 1.11 -3.73
C ASP A 145 12.80 1.11 -3.23
N ASN A 146 12.31 2.27 -2.80
CA ASN A 146 10.95 2.47 -2.30
C ASN A 146 10.52 1.45 -1.22
N PRO A 147 11.28 1.31 -0.13
CA PRO A 147 11.07 0.28 0.90
C PRO A 147 9.69 0.33 1.56
N MET A 148 9.04 1.49 1.61
CA MET A 148 7.70 1.62 2.17
C MET A 148 6.62 0.93 1.31
N TYR A 149 6.71 1.00 -0.03
CA TYR A 149 5.75 0.35 -0.92
C TYR A 149 5.90 -1.17 -0.88
N TRP A 150 7.12 -1.67 -0.94
CA TRP A 150 7.41 -3.10 -0.81
C TRP A 150 7.09 -3.62 0.59
N GLY A 151 7.40 -2.85 1.63
CA GLY A 151 7.05 -3.17 3.00
C GLY A 151 5.54 -3.31 3.20
N SER A 152 4.75 -2.34 2.70
CA SER A 152 3.28 -2.42 2.77
C SER A 152 2.72 -3.59 1.96
N THR A 153 3.31 -3.90 0.80
CA THR A 153 2.93 -5.07 -0.01
C THR A 153 3.20 -6.37 0.77
N ALA A 154 4.37 -6.47 1.41
CA ALA A 154 4.73 -7.61 2.24
C ALA A 154 3.79 -7.76 3.45
N VAL A 155 3.36 -6.66 4.08
CA VAL A 155 2.36 -6.73 5.16
C VAL A 155 1.05 -7.38 4.68
N TYR A 156 0.50 -6.94 3.54
CA TYR A 156 -0.72 -7.55 2.99
C TYR A 156 -0.51 -8.99 2.53
N LEU A 157 0.65 -9.31 1.96
CA LEU A 157 1.02 -10.68 1.59
C LEU A 157 1.05 -11.59 2.80
N GLY A 158 1.78 -11.19 3.85
CA GLY A 158 1.90 -11.94 5.09
C GLY A 158 0.54 -12.17 5.75
N TRP A 159 -0.30 -11.13 5.79
CA TRP A 159 -1.67 -11.23 6.30
C TRP A 159 -2.53 -12.21 5.50
N SER A 160 -2.43 -12.18 4.18
CA SER A 160 -3.17 -13.08 3.28
C SER A 160 -2.75 -14.54 3.44
N LEU A 161 -1.45 -14.79 3.62
CA LEU A 161 -0.91 -16.13 3.89
C LEU A 161 -1.37 -16.66 5.25
N MET A 162 -1.32 -15.83 6.29
CA MET A 162 -1.79 -16.19 7.64
C MET A 162 -3.28 -16.56 7.67
N HIS A 163 -4.08 -15.98 6.76
CA HIS A 163 -5.52 -16.26 6.65
C HIS A 163 -5.86 -17.29 5.57
N ALA A 164 -4.85 -17.88 4.91
CA ALA A 164 -5.02 -18.81 3.81
C ALA A 164 -5.99 -18.28 2.73
N SER A 165 -5.94 -16.98 2.42
CA SER A 165 -6.97 -16.30 1.60
C SER A 165 -6.51 -16.04 0.16
N PRO A 166 -7.08 -16.73 -0.85
CA PRO A 166 -6.84 -16.43 -2.26
C PRO A 166 -7.24 -15.00 -2.65
N ALA A 167 -8.35 -14.50 -2.10
CA ALA A 167 -8.78 -13.13 -2.31
C ALA A 167 -7.75 -12.12 -1.80
N GLY A 168 -7.21 -12.36 -0.60
CA GLY A 168 -6.10 -11.56 -0.05
C GLY A 168 -4.85 -11.59 -0.94
N LEU A 169 -4.48 -12.75 -1.48
CA LEU A 169 -3.35 -12.87 -2.41
C LEU A 169 -3.57 -12.07 -3.70
N LEU A 170 -4.77 -12.13 -4.28
CA LEU A 170 -5.13 -11.32 -5.45
C LEU A 170 -5.11 -9.83 -5.14
N LEU A 171 -5.71 -9.41 -4.02
CA LEU A 171 -5.70 -8.01 -3.59
C LEU A 171 -4.26 -7.52 -3.31
N THR A 172 -3.40 -8.38 -2.78
CA THR A 172 -1.96 -8.08 -2.59
C THR A 172 -1.27 -7.84 -3.94
N ALA A 173 -1.59 -8.63 -4.97
CA ALA A 173 -1.08 -8.37 -6.32
C ALA A 173 -1.58 -7.04 -6.87
N VAL A 174 -2.85 -6.69 -6.62
CA VAL A 174 -3.41 -5.36 -6.98
C VAL A 174 -2.66 -4.24 -6.25
N VAL A 175 -2.31 -4.41 -4.98
CA VAL A 175 -1.47 -3.45 -4.22
C VAL A 175 -0.11 -3.28 -4.89
N ALA A 176 0.58 -4.38 -5.21
CA ALA A 176 1.90 -4.34 -5.85
C ALA A 176 1.88 -3.63 -7.22
N ILE A 177 0.87 -3.92 -8.05
CA ILE A 177 0.66 -3.27 -9.34
C ILE A 177 0.39 -1.77 -9.13
N SER A 178 -0.52 -1.43 -8.21
CA SER A 178 -0.89 -0.03 -7.94
C SER A 178 0.31 0.80 -7.49
N TYR A 179 1.17 0.23 -6.64
CA TYR A 179 2.41 0.89 -6.23
C TYR A 179 3.45 0.98 -7.34
N THR A 180 3.59 -0.05 -8.18
CA THR A 180 4.50 0.01 -9.32
C THR A 180 4.08 1.13 -10.28
N ILE A 181 2.77 1.25 -10.55
CA ILE A 181 2.23 2.34 -11.36
C ILE A 181 2.48 3.69 -10.68
N ALA A 182 2.25 3.81 -9.36
CA ALA A 182 2.52 5.04 -8.63
C ALA A 182 3.99 5.48 -8.77
N VAL A 183 4.94 4.55 -8.59
CA VAL A 183 6.38 4.81 -8.72
C VAL A 183 6.74 5.28 -10.13
N LEU A 184 6.11 4.75 -11.18
CA LEU A 184 6.32 5.22 -12.56
C LEU A 184 5.88 6.67 -12.79
N TYR A 185 4.97 7.19 -11.97
CA TYR A 185 4.58 8.60 -12.00
C TYR A 185 5.36 9.45 -10.99
N GLU A 186 6.02 8.85 -10.00
CA GLU A 186 6.85 9.57 -9.02
C GLU A 186 8.29 9.77 -9.51
N GLY A 187 8.77 8.91 -10.44
CA GLY A 187 10.04 9.06 -11.15
C GLY A 187 9.96 9.90 -12.42
#